data_AF-A0AAE5ABY9-F1
#
_entry.id   AF-A0AAE5ABY9-F1
#
_cell.length_a   1.000
_cell.length_b   1.000
_cell.length_c   1.000
_cell.angle_alpha   90.00
_cell.angle_beta   90.00
_cell.angle_gamma   90.00
#
_symmetry.space_group_name_H-M   'P 1'
#
loop_
_entity.id
_entity.type
_entity.pdbx_description
1 polymer ?
#
loop_
_entity_poly.entity_id
_entity_poly.type
_entity_poly.pdbx_seq_one_letter_code
_entity_poly.pdbx_strand_id
1 'polypeptide(L)'
;MEQLTQTDRPYDVAPQTDDPLALSLNENPFAPLPAVHTAIVQATAAANRYPEFLPERLRRLIATHVGVEDEQVIVAAGATGVVMQVLHTVTSPGDRIVLATPTFDGYPIFAQMARLTPVGVPLDRHGHQDLETMADAAADARVVVICRPHNPTGTVAPTTQMRQFLNRVPSDVVVVIDEAYIEFVHPAYRLDCRKLVRRYPNVIVVRTFSKAYGLAGMRTGYGICSPRSAAALWAMQLPFGSTFTSLAAVAASYAAEEQLQKRIRFITAERSYLRTRLGELRVSSTESHANFVYLPPSGKPWREAFEGTGLQVRSYSDGGVRISVGARRSTTAVLAAIGKSVGADR
;
A
#
# COMPACT_ATOMS: atom_id res chain seq x y z
N MET A 1 37.74 -30.84 19.80
CA MET A 1 37.49 -29.84 18.74
C MET A 1 36.24 -30.27 18.00
N GLU A 2 35.09 -29.97 18.59
CA GLU A 2 33.79 -30.18 17.96
C GLU A 2 33.44 -28.91 17.19
N GLN A 3 33.15 -29.08 15.90
CA GLN A 3 32.70 -28.03 15.01
C GLN A 3 31.32 -27.56 15.48
N LEU A 4 31.24 -26.32 15.96
CA LEU A 4 29.98 -25.63 16.19
C LEU A 4 29.23 -25.53 14.87
N THR A 5 28.20 -26.34 14.74
CA THR A 5 27.20 -26.28 13.69
C THR A 5 26.45 -24.95 13.80
N GLN A 6 26.10 -24.43 12.64
CA GLN A 6 25.46 -23.15 12.41
C GLN A 6 24.00 -23.16 12.93
N THR A 7 23.78 -22.93 14.23
CA THR A 7 22.45 -22.63 14.79
C THR A 7 22.56 -21.73 16.03
N ASP A 8 21.63 -20.77 16.11
CA ASP A 8 21.33 -19.83 17.20
C ASP A 8 22.22 -18.58 17.36
N ARG A 9 21.98 -17.60 16.49
CA ARG A 9 22.21 -16.19 16.86
C ARG A 9 21.02 -15.72 17.71
N PRO A 10 21.17 -15.41 19.00
CA PRO A 10 20.05 -15.05 19.91
C PRO A 10 19.32 -13.74 19.56
N TYR A 11 19.67 -13.09 18.45
CA TYR A 11 19.14 -11.79 18.02
C TYR A 11 18.74 -11.75 16.54
N ASP A 12 18.53 -12.90 15.89
CA ASP A 12 18.03 -12.95 14.50
C ASP A 12 16.51 -12.73 14.47
N VAL A 13 16.09 -11.49 14.70
CA VAL A 13 14.69 -11.06 14.76
C VAL A 13 14.18 -10.45 13.46
N ALA A 14 15.06 -10.20 12.49
CA ALA A 14 14.72 -9.55 11.23
C ALA A 14 14.50 -10.59 10.11
N PRO A 15 13.48 -10.40 9.24
CA PRO A 15 13.38 -11.22 8.04
C PRO A 15 14.61 -11.03 7.15
N GLN A 16 14.90 -12.03 6.30
CA GLN A 16 15.97 -11.90 5.30
C GLN A 16 15.69 -10.69 4.40
N THR A 17 16.65 -9.76 4.35
CA THR A 17 16.50 -8.47 3.66
C THR A 17 16.53 -8.57 2.13
N ASP A 18 16.97 -9.72 1.59
CA ASP A 18 17.21 -9.93 0.17
C ASP A 18 16.74 -11.33 -0.29
N ASP A 19 15.54 -11.75 0.10
CA ASP A 19 14.95 -13.01 -0.39
C ASP A 19 14.27 -12.80 -1.76
N PRO A 20 14.80 -13.37 -2.87
CA PRO A 20 14.17 -13.28 -4.19
C PRO A 20 12.79 -13.90 -4.29
N LEU A 21 12.43 -14.79 -3.37
CA LEU A 21 11.21 -15.60 -3.45
C LEU A 21 10.07 -15.02 -2.60
N ALA A 22 10.35 -14.04 -1.73
CA ALA A 22 9.38 -13.34 -0.90
C ALA A 22 8.54 -12.33 -1.72
N LEU A 23 7.54 -12.82 -2.46
CA LEU A 23 6.76 -12.02 -3.42
C LEU A 23 5.27 -11.88 -3.04
N SER A 24 4.93 -12.05 -1.75
CA SER A 24 3.55 -12.13 -1.28
C SER A 24 3.06 -10.86 -0.59
N LEU A 25 3.94 -9.98 -0.10
CA LEU A 25 3.57 -8.85 0.76
C LEU A 25 3.71 -7.46 0.11
N ASN A 26 4.10 -7.39 -1.15
CA ASN A 26 4.39 -6.14 -1.88
C ASN A 26 5.44 -5.30 -1.16
N GLU A 27 6.44 -5.95 -0.58
CA GLU A 27 7.59 -5.27 0.02
C GLU A 27 8.51 -4.73 -1.07
N ASN A 28 9.35 -3.78 -0.70
CA ASN A 28 10.40 -3.32 -1.61
C ASN A 28 11.49 -4.39 -1.62
N PRO A 29 11.94 -4.88 -2.79
CA PRO A 29 12.91 -5.96 -2.86
C PRO A 29 14.34 -5.54 -2.50
N PHE A 30 14.56 -4.25 -2.17
CA PHE A 30 15.85 -3.72 -1.81
C PHE A 30 15.89 -3.33 -0.34
N ALA A 31 17.03 -3.59 0.30
CA ALA A 31 17.35 -3.00 1.60
C ALA A 31 17.21 -1.46 1.57
N PRO A 32 16.95 -0.81 2.72
CA PRO A 32 16.88 0.65 2.81
C PRO A 32 18.08 1.34 2.15
N LEU A 33 17.88 2.56 1.63
CA LEU A 33 18.99 3.34 1.08
C LEU A 33 20.09 3.55 2.14
N PRO A 34 21.39 3.59 1.77
CA PRO A 34 22.47 3.71 2.74
C PRO A 34 22.32 4.89 3.70
N ALA A 35 21.94 6.07 3.19
CA ALA A 35 21.71 7.26 4.03
C ALA A 35 20.53 7.07 5.00
N VAL A 36 19.47 6.37 4.56
CA VAL A 36 18.30 6.06 5.39
C VAL A 36 18.66 5.06 6.47
N HIS A 37 19.40 4.01 6.14
CA HIS A 37 19.92 3.04 7.09
C HIS A 37 20.80 3.72 8.16
N THR A 38 21.77 4.55 7.74
CA THR A 38 22.63 5.30 8.67
C THR A 38 21.81 6.21 9.59
N ALA A 39 20.82 6.93 9.07
CA ALA A 39 19.97 7.79 9.87
C ALA A 39 19.16 7.00 10.92
N ILE A 40 18.64 5.82 10.56
CA ILE A 40 17.94 4.93 11.49
C ILE A 40 18.90 4.46 12.60
N VAL A 41 20.08 3.97 12.23
CA VAL A 41 21.09 3.47 13.20
C VAL A 41 21.56 4.58 14.14
N GLN A 42 21.82 5.77 13.65
CA GLN A 42 22.21 6.89 14.50
C GLN A 42 21.09 7.27 15.47
N ALA A 43 19.84 7.25 15.00
CA ALA A 43 18.68 7.58 15.79
C ALA A 43 18.50 6.61 16.98
N THR A 44 18.88 5.32 16.86
CA THR A 44 18.76 4.36 17.98
C THR A 44 19.61 4.68 19.19
N ALA A 45 20.61 5.58 19.09
CA ALA A 45 21.39 6.04 20.23
C ALA A 45 20.52 6.70 21.33
N ALA A 46 19.33 7.21 20.97
CA ALA A 46 18.39 7.84 21.89
C ALA A 46 17.23 6.91 22.32
N ALA A 47 17.36 5.58 22.15
CA ALA A 47 16.25 4.64 22.39
C ALA A 47 15.71 4.58 23.82
N ASN A 48 16.46 5.08 24.80
CA ASN A 48 16.00 5.22 26.18
C ASN A 48 15.10 6.44 26.42
N ARG A 49 14.81 7.27 25.40
CA ARG A 49 14.01 8.48 25.50
C ARG A 49 12.72 8.36 24.69
N TYR A 50 11.65 8.96 25.20
CA TYR A 50 10.41 9.08 24.45
C TYR A 50 10.59 9.99 23.22
N PRO A 51 9.88 9.71 22.11
CA PRO A 51 9.71 10.67 21.02
C PRO A 51 8.86 11.87 21.48
N GLU A 52 8.52 12.77 20.55
CA GLU A 52 7.55 13.83 20.85
C GLU A 52 6.21 13.23 21.29
N PHE A 53 5.53 13.89 22.23
CA PHE A 53 4.22 13.44 22.72
C PHE A 53 3.24 13.26 21.56
N LEU A 54 3.17 14.23 20.66
CA LEU A 54 2.55 14.10 19.33
C LEU A 54 3.61 14.32 18.24
N PRO A 55 3.52 13.67 17.08
CA PRO A 55 4.58 13.66 16.07
C PRO A 55 4.63 14.95 15.22
N GLU A 56 4.75 16.12 15.84
CA GLU A 56 4.68 17.44 15.20
C GLU A 56 5.78 17.64 14.15
N ARG A 57 7.04 17.31 14.46
CA ARG A 57 8.13 17.43 13.46
C ARG A 57 7.92 16.53 12.24
N LEU A 58 7.42 15.32 12.45
CA LEU A 58 7.16 14.38 11.35
C LEU A 58 5.98 14.88 10.50
N ARG A 59 4.91 15.37 11.14
CA ARG A 59 3.77 16.01 10.47
C ARG A 59 4.22 17.18 9.60
N ARG A 60 5.01 18.11 10.14
CA ARG A 60 5.54 19.27 9.40
C ARG A 60 6.44 18.90 8.23
N LEU A 61 7.32 17.93 8.46
CA LEU A 61 8.22 17.42 7.41
C LEU A 61 7.43 16.87 6.22
N ILE A 62 6.40 16.07 6.50
CA ILE A 62 5.51 15.51 5.48
C ILE A 62 4.70 16.62 4.80
N ALA A 63 4.11 17.54 5.56
CA ALA A 63 3.33 18.66 5.04
C ALA A 63 4.14 19.53 4.07
N THR A 64 5.36 19.89 4.46
CA THR A 64 6.32 20.61 3.62
C THR A 64 6.62 19.86 2.33
N HIS A 65 6.90 18.56 2.41
CA HIS A 65 7.22 17.75 1.23
C HIS A 65 6.02 17.61 0.28
N VAL A 66 4.80 17.47 0.82
CA VAL A 66 3.56 17.36 0.04
C VAL A 66 3.13 18.72 -0.53
N GLY A 67 3.48 19.82 0.14
CA GLY A 67 3.03 21.17 -0.19
C GLY A 67 1.61 21.46 0.30
N VAL A 68 1.32 21.11 1.55
CA VAL A 68 0.10 21.45 2.30
C VAL A 68 0.47 22.07 3.64
N GLU A 69 -0.49 22.68 4.32
CA GLU A 69 -0.31 23.12 5.70
C GLU A 69 -0.21 21.93 6.66
N ASP A 70 0.51 22.10 7.77
CA ASP A 70 0.67 21.08 8.80
C ASP A 70 -0.72 20.58 9.25
N GLU A 71 -1.68 21.48 9.45
CA GLU A 71 -3.09 21.23 9.84
C GLU A 71 -3.88 20.38 8.85
N GLN A 72 -3.30 19.98 7.73
CA GLN A 72 -3.93 19.06 6.79
C GLN A 72 -3.37 17.64 6.86
N VAL A 73 -2.36 17.40 7.71
CA VAL A 73 -1.63 16.13 7.80
C VAL A 73 -1.84 15.46 9.15
N ILE A 74 -2.15 14.17 9.11
CA ILE A 74 -2.07 13.27 10.27
C ILE A 74 -1.03 12.18 10.02
N VAL A 75 -0.50 11.57 11.07
CA VAL A 75 0.56 10.55 10.99
C VAL A 75 0.15 9.36 11.85
N ALA A 76 0.42 8.13 11.41
CA ALA A 76 0.15 6.95 12.23
C ALA A 76 1.08 5.78 11.87
N ALA A 77 0.88 4.67 12.58
CA ALA A 77 1.62 3.42 12.41
C ALA A 77 1.34 2.74 11.05
N GLY A 78 1.89 3.30 9.97
CA GLY A 78 1.62 2.93 8.58
C GLY A 78 0.24 3.40 8.10
N ALA A 79 -0.06 3.18 6.82
CA ALA A 79 -1.39 3.45 6.25
C ALA A 79 -2.52 2.75 7.04
N THR A 80 -2.25 1.55 7.56
CA THR A 80 -3.17 0.82 8.45
C THR A 80 -3.54 1.64 9.69
N GLY A 81 -2.56 2.23 10.37
CA GLY A 81 -2.82 3.09 11.53
C GLY A 81 -3.67 4.30 11.15
N VAL A 82 -3.40 4.90 9.99
CA VAL A 82 -4.18 6.05 9.48
C VAL A 82 -5.62 5.64 9.24
N VAL A 83 -5.85 4.52 8.53
CA VAL A 83 -7.20 4.02 8.27
C VAL A 83 -7.94 3.70 9.56
N MET A 84 -7.31 3.01 10.52
CA MET A 84 -7.96 2.70 11.80
C MET A 84 -8.32 3.97 12.59
N GLN A 85 -7.44 4.98 12.60
CA GLN A 85 -7.72 6.28 13.21
C GLN A 85 -8.91 6.97 12.53
N VAL A 86 -9.01 6.90 11.19
CA VAL A 86 -10.17 7.40 10.45
C VAL A 86 -11.44 6.66 10.87
N LEU A 87 -11.46 5.33 10.80
CA LEU A 87 -12.64 4.54 11.13
C LEU A 87 -13.11 4.82 12.56
N HIS A 88 -12.23 4.81 13.55
CA HIS A 88 -12.59 5.11 14.94
C HIS A 88 -13.08 6.54 15.17
N THR A 89 -12.70 7.48 14.33
CA THR A 89 -13.12 8.89 14.45
C THR A 89 -14.50 9.13 13.85
N VAL A 90 -14.84 8.44 12.75
CA VAL A 90 -15.98 8.81 11.90
C VAL A 90 -17.12 7.79 11.88
N THR A 91 -16.94 6.65 12.56
CA THR A 91 -17.94 5.56 12.57
C THR A 91 -18.29 5.11 13.98
N SER A 92 -19.46 4.50 14.09
CA SER A 92 -19.96 3.77 15.25
C SER A 92 -20.17 2.29 14.90
N PRO A 93 -20.18 1.38 15.89
CA PRO A 93 -20.51 -0.02 15.65
C PRO A 93 -21.84 -0.17 14.91
N GLY A 94 -21.87 -1.02 13.88
CA GLY A 94 -23.02 -1.23 13.01
C GLY A 94 -23.06 -0.35 11.76
N ASP A 95 -22.34 0.78 11.73
CA ASP A 95 -22.24 1.61 10.53
C ASP A 95 -21.68 0.82 9.35
N ARG A 96 -22.11 1.20 8.13
CA ARG A 96 -21.71 0.52 6.90
C ARG A 96 -20.42 1.11 6.33
N ILE A 97 -19.57 0.23 5.80
CA ILE A 97 -18.36 0.58 5.04
C ILE A 97 -18.38 -0.08 3.66
N VAL A 98 -18.28 0.73 2.60
CA VAL A 98 -18.29 0.24 1.21
C VAL A 98 -16.87 -0.07 0.76
N LEU A 99 -16.67 -1.29 0.27
CA LEU A 99 -15.39 -1.82 -0.19
C LEU A 99 -15.55 -2.51 -1.55
N ALA A 100 -14.54 -2.44 -2.40
CA ALA A 100 -14.46 -3.34 -3.56
C ALA A 100 -14.18 -4.79 -3.12
N THR A 101 -14.59 -5.78 -3.91
CA THR A 101 -14.37 -7.21 -3.63
C THR A 101 -13.84 -7.95 -4.87
N PRO A 102 -12.63 -8.55 -4.80
CA PRO A 102 -11.66 -8.46 -3.70
C PRO A 102 -11.04 -7.05 -3.59
N THR A 103 -10.46 -6.75 -2.43
CA THR A 103 -9.64 -5.55 -2.16
C THR A 103 -8.41 -5.92 -1.31
N PHE A 104 -7.66 -4.94 -0.81
CA PHE A 104 -6.58 -5.21 0.14
C PHE A 104 -7.15 -5.90 1.38
N ASP A 105 -6.59 -7.07 1.70
CA ASP A 105 -7.04 -7.95 2.77
C ASP A 105 -7.16 -7.26 4.14
N GLY A 106 -6.45 -6.15 4.35
CA GLY A 106 -6.57 -5.33 5.55
C GLY A 106 -7.95 -4.69 5.73
N TYR A 107 -8.64 -4.25 4.68
CA TYR A 107 -9.90 -3.52 4.84
C TYR A 107 -11.03 -4.33 5.49
N PRO A 108 -11.28 -5.60 5.08
CA PRO A 108 -12.21 -6.46 5.81
C PRO A 108 -11.84 -6.63 7.29
N ILE A 109 -10.55 -6.75 7.60
CA ILE A 109 -10.04 -6.86 8.99
C ILE A 109 -10.30 -5.56 9.75
N PHE A 110 -10.02 -4.40 9.14
CA PHE A 110 -10.24 -3.09 9.77
C PHE A 110 -11.73 -2.82 10.02
N ALA A 111 -12.59 -3.19 9.08
CA ALA A 111 -14.04 -3.13 9.25
C ALA A 111 -14.49 -3.97 10.45
N GLN A 112 -13.98 -5.19 10.58
CA GLN A 112 -14.27 -6.05 11.72
C GLN A 112 -13.76 -5.46 13.04
N MET A 113 -12.52 -4.96 13.08
CA MET A 113 -11.92 -4.31 14.25
C MET A 113 -12.74 -3.10 14.72
N ALA A 114 -13.29 -2.32 13.78
CA ALA A 114 -14.16 -1.19 14.05
C ALA A 114 -15.65 -1.58 14.26
N ARG A 115 -15.99 -2.87 14.16
CA ARG A 115 -17.37 -3.42 14.27
C ARG A 115 -18.34 -2.82 13.24
N LEU A 116 -17.86 -2.66 12.02
CA LEU A 116 -18.63 -2.13 10.90
C LEU A 116 -19.25 -3.25 10.07
N THR A 117 -20.30 -2.91 9.33
CA THR A 117 -20.95 -3.80 8.38
C THR A 117 -20.36 -3.57 6.99
N PRO A 118 -19.51 -4.47 6.45
CA PRO A 118 -18.94 -4.29 5.12
C PRO A 118 -20.01 -4.49 4.03
N VAL A 119 -20.04 -3.58 3.07
CA VAL A 119 -20.81 -3.68 1.83
C VAL A 119 -19.82 -3.90 0.69
N GLY A 120 -19.75 -5.13 0.19
CA GLY A 120 -18.83 -5.52 -0.88
C GLY A 120 -19.42 -5.25 -2.27
N VAL A 121 -18.69 -4.50 -3.10
CA VAL A 121 -19.00 -4.29 -4.51
C VAL A 121 -18.00 -5.06 -5.37
N PRO A 122 -18.44 -6.03 -6.21
CA PRO A 122 -17.53 -6.78 -7.08
C PRO A 122 -16.72 -5.87 -8.00
N LEU A 123 -15.49 -6.27 -8.32
CA LEU A 123 -14.73 -5.63 -9.40
C LEU A 123 -15.43 -5.85 -10.76
N ASP A 124 -15.19 -4.95 -11.71
CA ASP A 124 -15.60 -5.16 -13.09
C ASP A 124 -14.81 -6.31 -13.74
N ARG A 125 -15.24 -6.74 -14.94
CA ARG A 125 -14.58 -7.81 -15.71
C ARG A 125 -13.12 -7.53 -16.08
N HIS A 126 -12.65 -6.29 -15.91
CA HIS A 126 -11.28 -5.86 -16.19
C HIS A 126 -10.43 -5.69 -14.91
N GLY A 127 -11.01 -5.97 -13.73
CA GLY A 127 -10.35 -5.83 -12.44
C GLY A 127 -10.29 -4.38 -11.93
N HIS A 128 -11.17 -3.50 -12.41
CA HIS A 128 -11.37 -2.17 -11.85
C HIS A 128 -12.43 -2.18 -10.75
N GLN A 129 -12.31 -1.23 -9.82
CA GLN A 129 -13.36 -0.94 -8.85
C GLN A 129 -14.55 -0.30 -9.60
N ASP A 130 -15.74 -0.87 -9.45
CA ASP A 130 -16.97 -0.31 -10.04
C ASP A 130 -17.41 0.93 -9.25
N LEU A 131 -16.88 2.09 -9.66
CA LEU A 131 -17.12 3.35 -8.97
C LEU A 131 -18.58 3.79 -9.00
N GLU A 132 -19.36 3.40 -10.01
CA GLU A 132 -20.78 3.74 -10.08
C GLU A 132 -21.55 2.99 -8.99
N THR A 133 -21.43 1.66 -8.96
CA THR A 133 -22.09 0.84 -7.94
C THR A 133 -21.58 1.16 -6.54
N MET A 134 -20.29 1.49 -6.39
CA MET A 134 -19.74 1.93 -5.10
C MET A 134 -20.31 3.29 -4.65
N ALA A 135 -20.59 4.22 -5.56
CA ALA A 135 -21.24 5.49 -5.20
C ALA A 135 -22.69 5.26 -4.75
N ASP A 136 -23.42 4.36 -5.41
CA ASP A 136 -24.79 4.02 -5.02
C ASP A 136 -24.83 3.33 -3.65
N ALA A 137 -23.93 2.38 -3.41
CA ALA A 137 -23.80 1.74 -2.11
C ALA A 137 -23.37 2.73 -1.00
N ALA A 138 -22.64 3.79 -1.35
CA ALA A 138 -22.17 4.80 -0.40
C ALA A 138 -23.31 5.67 0.16
N ALA A 139 -24.47 5.73 -0.51
CA ALA A 139 -25.61 6.54 -0.06
C ALA A 139 -26.11 6.16 1.35
N ASP A 140 -25.98 4.89 1.73
CA ASP A 140 -26.37 4.37 3.05
C ASP A 140 -25.17 4.04 3.95
N ALA A 141 -23.97 4.54 3.63
CA ALA A 141 -22.73 4.21 4.32
C ALA A 141 -22.17 5.37 5.13
N ARG A 142 -21.22 5.10 6.03
CA ARG A 142 -20.41 6.15 6.66
C ARG A 142 -19.05 6.32 6.03
N VAL A 143 -18.52 5.25 5.45
CA VAL A 143 -17.21 5.25 4.80
C VAL A 143 -17.28 4.49 3.49
N VAL A 144 -16.62 5.02 2.47
CA VAL A 144 -16.29 4.28 1.24
C VAL A 144 -14.80 4.35 1.00
N VAL A 145 -14.19 3.21 0.66
CA VAL A 145 -12.75 3.10 0.46
C VAL A 145 -12.46 2.83 -1.01
N ILE A 146 -11.57 3.64 -1.59
CA ILE A 146 -11.04 3.45 -2.94
C ILE A 146 -9.53 3.25 -2.85
N CYS A 147 -9.02 2.08 -3.25
CA CYS A 147 -7.58 1.88 -3.42
C CYS A 147 -7.13 2.33 -4.81
N ARG A 148 -6.13 3.21 -4.91
CA ARG A 148 -5.68 3.77 -6.19
C ARG A 148 -4.17 4.05 -6.19
N PRO A 149 -3.32 3.14 -6.71
CA PRO A 149 -3.64 1.87 -7.38
C PRO A 149 -4.40 0.86 -6.53
N HIS A 150 -5.27 0.09 -7.18
CA HIS A 150 -6.05 -0.96 -6.52
C HIS A 150 -5.16 -2.13 -6.11
N ASN A 151 -5.44 -2.73 -4.97
CA ASN A 151 -4.80 -3.95 -4.50
C ASN A 151 -5.93 -4.98 -4.35
N PRO A 152 -5.97 -6.09 -5.10
CA PRO A 152 -4.81 -6.75 -5.71
C PRO A 152 -4.49 -6.46 -7.17
N THR A 153 -5.36 -5.77 -7.91
CA THR A 153 -5.27 -5.77 -9.38
C THR A 153 -4.22 -4.81 -9.94
N GLY A 154 -3.75 -3.84 -9.15
CA GLY A 154 -2.78 -2.84 -9.56
C GLY A 154 -3.36 -1.76 -10.47
N THR A 155 -4.63 -1.86 -10.84
CA THR A 155 -5.29 -0.95 -11.78
C THR A 155 -5.50 0.43 -11.16
N VAL A 156 -5.64 1.44 -12.00
CA VAL A 156 -5.86 2.83 -11.57
C VAL A 156 -7.10 3.36 -12.26
N ALA A 157 -8.13 3.69 -11.46
CA ALA A 157 -9.33 4.32 -12.00
C ALA A 157 -8.98 5.67 -12.67
N PRO A 158 -9.48 5.96 -13.88
CA PRO A 158 -9.31 7.24 -14.56
C PRO A 158 -9.70 8.45 -13.70
N THR A 159 -8.97 9.56 -13.85
CA THR A 159 -9.22 10.76 -13.03
C THR A 159 -10.61 11.38 -13.27
N THR A 160 -11.18 11.19 -14.47
CA THR A 160 -12.54 11.61 -14.82
C THR A 160 -13.59 10.82 -14.04
N GLN A 161 -13.47 9.50 -14.03
CA GLN A 161 -14.38 8.61 -13.27
C GLN A 161 -14.26 8.87 -11.76
N MET A 162 -13.06 9.10 -11.24
CA MET A 162 -12.88 9.50 -9.84
C MET A 162 -13.59 10.82 -9.52
N ARG A 163 -13.57 11.81 -10.42
CA ARG A 163 -14.30 13.07 -10.22
C ARG A 163 -15.82 12.85 -10.23
N GLN A 164 -16.32 12.00 -11.13
CA GLN A 164 -17.75 11.65 -11.19
C GLN A 164 -18.19 10.93 -9.91
N PHE A 165 -17.41 9.96 -9.45
CA PHE A 165 -17.61 9.26 -8.18
C PHE A 165 -17.71 10.25 -7.01
N LEU A 166 -16.70 11.12 -6.83
CA LEU A 166 -16.66 12.08 -5.74
C LEU A 166 -17.79 13.11 -5.76
N ASN A 167 -18.32 13.44 -6.94
CA ASN A 167 -19.48 14.31 -7.07
C ASN A 167 -20.82 13.61 -6.74
N ARG A 168 -20.86 12.26 -6.79
CA ARG A 168 -22.05 11.47 -6.46
C ARG A 168 -22.09 11.08 -4.98
N VAL A 169 -20.94 10.81 -4.37
CA VAL A 169 -20.88 10.42 -2.96
C VAL A 169 -21.40 11.57 -2.08
N PRO A 170 -22.36 11.32 -1.17
CA PRO A 170 -22.86 12.36 -0.27
C PRO A 170 -21.75 12.99 0.58
N SER A 171 -21.88 14.28 0.87
CA SER A 171 -20.83 15.06 1.55
C SER A 171 -20.61 14.67 3.03
N ASP A 172 -21.54 13.92 3.62
CA ASP A 172 -21.44 13.37 4.98
C ASP A 172 -20.84 11.95 5.02
N VAL A 173 -20.58 11.34 3.87
CA VAL A 173 -19.87 10.05 3.75
C VAL A 173 -18.38 10.31 3.61
N VAL A 174 -17.56 9.69 4.46
CA VAL A 174 -16.11 9.83 4.38
C VAL A 174 -15.57 8.97 3.24
N VAL A 175 -14.80 9.58 2.35
CA VAL A 175 -14.13 8.88 1.25
C VAL A 175 -12.66 8.70 1.61
N VAL A 176 -12.24 7.45 1.83
CA VAL A 176 -10.82 7.11 2.00
C VAL A 176 -10.24 6.76 0.64
N ILE A 177 -9.28 7.56 0.18
CA ILE A 177 -8.50 7.23 -1.03
C ILE A 177 -7.14 6.70 -0.58
N ASP A 178 -6.96 5.40 -0.70
CA ASP A 178 -5.70 4.73 -0.36
C ASP A 178 -4.73 4.79 -1.54
N GLU A 179 -3.74 5.65 -1.40
CA GLU A 179 -2.68 5.93 -2.35
C GLU A 179 -1.36 5.23 -1.94
N ALA A 180 -1.41 4.05 -1.31
CA ALA A 180 -0.22 3.32 -0.85
C ALA A 180 0.85 3.03 -1.92
N TYR A 181 0.49 3.08 -3.21
CA TYR A 181 1.39 2.83 -4.34
C TYR A 181 1.54 4.03 -5.28
N ILE A 182 1.18 5.25 -4.84
CA ILE A 182 1.13 6.46 -5.68
C ILE A 182 2.47 6.80 -6.36
N GLU A 183 3.60 6.49 -5.72
CA GLU A 183 4.93 6.76 -6.26
C GLU A 183 5.20 5.99 -7.55
N PHE A 184 4.57 4.82 -7.74
CA PHE A 184 4.69 3.99 -8.96
C PHE A 184 3.72 4.42 -10.08
N VAL A 185 2.76 5.29 -9.78
CA VAL A 185 1.78 5.80 -10.75
C VAL A 185 2.45 6.85 -11.62
N HIS A 186 2.29 6.75 -12.94
CA HIS A 186 2.78 7.77 -13.87
C HIS A 186 2.09 9.13 -13.58
N PRO A 187 2.81 10.27 -13.60
CA PRO A 187 2.26 11.57 -13.23
C PRO A 187 0.94 11.94 -13.92
N ALA A 188 0.77 11.57 -15.19
CA ALA A 188 -0.46 11.82 -15.96
C ALA A 188 -1.74 11.19 -15.36
N TYR A 189 -1.59 10.14 -14.55
CA TYR A 189 -2.72 9.46 -13.90
C TYR A 189 -2.89 9.85 -12.43
N ARG A 190 -2.03 10.71 -11.86
CA ARG A 190 -2.12 11.09 -10.44
C ARG A 190 -3.26 12.09 -10.20
N LEU A 191 -3.89 12.00 -9.04
CA LEU A 191 -4.78 13.04 -8.54
C LEU A 191 -3.94 14.04 -7.73
N ASP A 192 -4.21 15.33 -7.88
CA ASP A 192 -3.60 16.33 -7.01
C ASP A 192 -4.34 16.33 -5.66
N CYS A 193 -3.78 15.61 -4.69
CA CYS A 193 -4.34 15.48 -3.35
C CYS A 193 -4.66 16.84 -2.69
N ARG A 194 -3.89 17.90 -2.97
CA ARG A 194 -4.10 19.25 -2.42
C ARG A 194 -5.40 19.85 -2.94
N LYS A 195 -5.61 19.76 -4.26
CA LYS A 195 -6.86 20.21 -4.90
C LYS A 195 -8.04 19.35 -4.45
N LEU A 196 -7.80 18.06 -4.27
CA LEU A 196 -8.79 17.07 -3.92
C LEU A 196 -9.40 17.35 -2.54
N VAL A 197 -8.57 17.42 -1.49
CA VAL A 197 -9.05 17.61 -0.10
C VAL A 197 -9.60 19.01 0.14
N ARG A 198 -9.19 20.00 -0.67
CA ARG A 198 -9.78 21.34 -0.67
C ARG A 198 -11.17 21.36 -1.32
N ARG A 199 -11.38 20.57 -2.37
CA ARG A 199 -12.66 20.51 -3.09
C ARG A 199 -13.68 19.62 -2.38
N TYR A 200 -13.24 18.53 -1.78
CA TYR A 200 -14.07 17.53 -1.12
C TYR A 200 -13.61 17.36 0.34
N PRO A 201 -14.18 18.12 1.29
CA PRO A 201 -13.72 18.09 2.68
C PRO A 201 -13.87 16.75 3.40
N ASN A 202 -14.74 15.87 2.88
CA ASN A 202 -14.98 14.49 3.32
C ASN A 202 -13.97 13.47 2.74
N VAL A 203 -13.04 13.90 1.88
CA VAL A 203 -11.97 13.05 1.36
C VAL A 203 -10.77 13.05 2.28
N ILE A 204 -10.24 11.84 2.55
CA ILE A 204 -8.99 11.60 3.26
C ILE A 204 -8.11 10.76 2.34
N VAL A 205 -6.96 11.32 1.93
CA VAL A 205 -5.96 10.60 1.12
C VAL A 205 -4.96 9.93 2.08
N VAL A 206 -4.79 8.62 1.97
CA VAL A 206 -3.88 7.84 2.82
C VAL A 206 -2.65 7.43 2.02
N ARG A 207 -1.46 7.62 2.59
CA ARG A 207 -0.18 7.24 1.99
C ARG A 207 0.74 6.57 3.00
N THR A 208 1.80 5.92 2.51
CA THR A 208 2.67 5.08 3.33
C THR A 208 4.13 5.17 2.90
N PHE A 209 5.04 5.03 3.86
CA PHE A 209 6.46 4.81 3.59
C PHE A 209 6.79 3.31 3.43
N SER A 210 5.80 2.43 3.50
CA SER A 210 6.04 0.97 3.45
C SER A 210 6.44 0.44 2.07
N LYS A 211 6.05 1.13 0.98
CA LYS A 211 6.14 0.60 -0.38
C LYS A 211 7.35 1.15 -1.13
N ALA A 212 7.18 2.25 -1.87
CA ALA A 212 8.27 2.81 -2.68
C ALA A 212 9.51 3.21 -1.86
N TYR A 213 9.30 3.69 -0.64
CA TYR A 213 10.38 4.07 0.28
C TYR A 213 11.11 2.89 0.92
N GLY A 214 10.55 1.67 0.87
CA GLY A 214 11.18 0.47 1.41
C GLY A 214 11.25 0.43 2.94
N LEU A 215 10.32 1.10 3.63
CA LEU A 215 10.30 1.22 5.09
C LEU A 215 9.10 0.48 5.71
N ALA A 216 8.75 -0.69 5.18
CA ALA A 216 7.61 -1.48 5.68
C ALA A 216 7.71 -1.74 7.18
N GLY A 217 8.90 -2.13 7.67
CA GLY A 217 9.17 -2.36 9.09
C GLY A 217 9.20 -1.11 9.98
N MET A 218 9.32 0.10 9.41
CA MET A 218 9.34 1.34 10.22
C MET A 218 7.95 1.80 10.65
N ARG A 219 6.91 1.25 10.03
CA ARG A 219 5.50 1.54 10.38
C ARG A 219 5.16 3.04 10.31
N THR A 220 5.53 3.71 9.23
CA THR A 220 5.19 5.13 9.03
C THR A 220 4.18 5.31 7.90
N GLY A 221 3.07 5.98 8.18
CA GLY A 221 2.07 6.39 7.19
C GLY A 221 1.43 7.71 7.58
N TYR A 222 0.73 8.33 6.64
CA TYR A 222 0.13 9.63 6.84
C TYR A 222 -1.17 9.79 6.05
N GLY A 223 -2.04 10.68 6.55
CA GLY A 223 -3.27 11.10 5.90
C GLY A 223 -3.20 12.57 5.51
N ILE A 224 -3.73 12.92 4.35
CA ILE A 224 -3.91 14.30 3.89
C ILE A 224 -5.42 14.55 3.80
N CYS A 225 -5.92 15.60 4.44
CA CYS A 225 -7.36 15.89 4.46
C CYS A 225 -7.64 17.39 4.66
N SER A 226 -8.91 17.76 4.77
CA SER A 226 -9.29 19.14 5.10
C SER A 226 -8.84 19.48 6.53
N PRO A 227 -8.58 20.77 6.86
CA PRO A 227 -8.20 21.16 8.23
C PRO A 227 -9.22 20.71 9.29
N ARG A 228 -10.52 20.70 8.96
CA ARG A 228 -11.57 20.21 9.85
C ARG A 228 -11.42 18.71 10.15
N SER A 229 -11.26 17.90 9.11
CA SER A 229 -11.09 16.45 9.27
C SER A 229 -9.79 16.13 9.99
N ALA A 230 -8.70 16.82 9.65
CA ALA A 230 -7.41 16.66 10.30
C ALA A 230 -7.47 17.03 11.78
N ALA A 231 -8.16 18.10 12.17
CA ALA A 231 -8.31 18.46 13.58
C ALA A 231 -9.04 17.37 14.38
N ALA A 232 -10.14 16.81 13.83
CA ALA A 232 -10.87 15.71 14.47
C ALA A 232 -10.01 14.44 14.59
N LEU A 233 -9.27 14.09 13.54
CA LEU A 233 -8.38 12.94 13.54
C LEU A 233 -7.19 13.16 14.48
N TRP A 234 -6.61 14.36 14.51
CA TRP A 234 -5.48 14.70 15.37
C TRP A 234 -5.84 14.67 16.85
N ALA A 235 -7.10 14.93 17.21
CA ALA A 235 -7.59 14.73 18.58
C ALA A 235 -7.54 13.25 19.02
N MET A 236 -7.55 12.31 18.06
CA MET A 236 -7.39 10.87 18.28
C MET A 236 -5.95 10.39 18.06
N GLN A 237 -4.99 11.31 17.88
CA GLN A 237 -3.59 10.99 17.65
C GLN A 237 -3.01 10.31 18.89
N LEU A 238 -2.47 9.10 18.73
CA LEU A 238 -1.90 8.34 19.83
C LEU A 238 -0.66 9.04 20.41
N PRO A 239 -0.63 9.36 21.71
CA PRO A 239 0.56 9.86 22.36
C PRO A 239 1.74 8.91 22.23
N PHE A 240 2.92 9.43 21.89
CA PHE A 240 4.13 8.66 21.60
C PHE A 240 3.96 7.59 20.50
N GLY A 241 2.95 7.72 19.64
CA GLY A 241 2.60 6.74 18.61
C GLY A 241 3.53 6.70 17.39
N SER A 242 4.57 7.53 17.34
CA SER A 242 5.57 7.54 16.25
C SER A 242 6.97 7.55 16.83
N THR A 243 7.89 6.78 16.24
CA THR A 243 9.26 6.66 16.73
C THR A 243 10.16 7.77 16.18
N PHE A 244 11.21 8.14 16.90
CA PHE A 244 12.24 9.05 16.37
C PHE A 244 13.01 8.41 15.20
N THR A 245 13.10 7.07 15.14
CA THR A 245 13.62 6.35 13.96
C THR A 245 12.76 6.55 12.73
N SER A 246 11.43 6.65 12.88
CA SER A 246 10.52 6.97 11.78
C SER A 246 10.78 8.37 11.23
N LEU A 247 10.94 9.37 12.11
CA LEU A 247 11.28 10.73 11.70
C LEU A 247 12.60 10.77 10.95
N ALA A 248 13.65 10.13 11.49
CA ALA A 248 14.97 10.06 10.85
C ALA A 248 14.89 9.36 9.48
N ALA A 249 14.18 8.24 9.38
CA ALA A 249 14.02 7.49 8.15
C ALA A 249 13.29 8.29 7.05
N VAL A 250 12.22 9.00 7.42
CA VAL A 250 11.47 9.86 6.49
C VAL A 250 12.30 11.04 6.02
N ALA A 251 12.98 11.73 6.94
CA ALA A 251 13.85 12.86 6.59
C ALA A 251 14.97 12.44 5.64
N ALA A 252 15.66 11.34 5.95
CA ALA A 252 16.72 10.81 5.10
C ALA A 252 16.19 10.31 3.74
N SER A 253 14.96 9.78 3.71
CA SER A 253 14.31 9.35 2.47
C SER A 253 14.04 10.54 1.55
N TYR A 254 13.45 11.61 2.07
CA TYR A 254 13.21 12.84 1.29
C TYR A 254 14.50 13.51 0.83
N ALA A 255 15.57 13.48 1.64
CA ALA A 255 16.88 13.97 1.23
C ALA A 255 17.51 13.10 0.11
N ALA A 256 17.15 11.82 0.03
CA ALA A 256 17.65 10.86 -0.96
C ALA A 256 16.69 10.64 -2.15
N GLU A 257 15.83 11.62 -2.45
CA GLU A 257 14.77 11.52 -3.45
C GLU A 257 15.27 11.01 -4.82
N GLU A 258 16.42 11.48 -5.30
CA GLU A 258 16.96 11.04 -6.59
C GLU A 258 17.23 9.52 -6.62
N GLN A 259 17.75 8.97 -5.53
CA GLN A 259 18.04 7.53 -5.40
C GLN A 259 16.74 6.72 -5.27
N LEU A 260 15.75 7.24 -4.55
CA LEU A 260 14.41 6.63 -4.50
C LEU A 260 13.78 6.58 -5.88
N GLN A 261 13.84 7.68 -6.64
CA GLN A 261 13.30 7.74 -8.00
C GLN A 261 14.02 6.76 -8.95
N LYS A 262 15.33 6.53 -8.78
CA LYS A 262 16.04 5.46 -9.52
C LYS A 262 15.48 4.07 -9.21
N ARG A 263 15.21 3.76 -7.93
CA ARG A 263 14.61 2.47 -7.52
C ARG A 263 13.18 2.31 -8.02
N ILE A 264 12.35 3.36 -7.94
CA ILE A 264 10.98 3.36 -8.46
C ILE A 264 10.97 3.08 -9.96
N ARG A 265 11.86 3.74 -10.73
CA ARG A 265 12.00 3.49 -12.18
C ARG A 265 12.43 2.05 -12.47
N PHE A 266 13.37 1.51 -11.69
CA PHE A 266 13.79 0.11 -11.83
C PHE A 266 12.60 -0.86 -11.62
N ILE A 267 11.89 -0.74 -10.50
CA ILE A 267 10.73 -1.61 -10.19
C ILE A 267 9.65 -1.47 -11.26
N THR A 268 9.41 -0.25 -11.74
CA THR A 268 8.43 0.02 -12.80
C THR A 268 8.84 -0.64 -14.12
N ALA A 269 10.12 -0.56 -14.50
CA ALA A 269 10.64 -1.21 -15.70
C ALA A 269 10.57 -2.74 -15.59
N GLU A 270 10.92 -3.29 -14.42
CA GLU A 270 10.86 -4.74 -14.17
C GLU A 270 9.42 -5.26 -14.17
N ARG A 271 8.46 -4.49 -13.65
CA ARG A 271 7.02 -4.78 -13.75
C ARG A 271 6.58 -4.87 -15.21
N SER A 272 6.97 -3.88 -16.02
CA SER A 272 6.66 -3.87 -17.46
C SER A 272 7.28 -5.07 -18.18
N TYR A 273 8.54 -5.39 -17.86
CA TYR A 273 9.21 -6.57 -18.40
C TYR A 273 8.48 -7.87 -18.05
N LEU A 274 8.16 -8.09 -16.77
CA LEU A 274 7.41 -9.27 -16.32
C LEU A 274 6.08 -9.40 -17.07
N ARG A 275 5.30 -8.31 -17.18
CA ARG A 275 4.03 -8.31 -17.91
C ARG A 275 4.18 -8.65 -19.39
N THR A 276 5.18 -8.09 -20.07
CA THR A 276 5.46 -8.42 -21.48
C THR A 276 5.78 -9.90 -21.65
N ARG A 277 6.65 -10.46 -20.80
CA ARG A 277 7.04 -11.88 -20.87
C ARG A 277 5.88 -12.82 -20.54
N LEU A 278 5.00 -12.45 -19.63
CA LEU A 278 3.76 -13.19 -19.37
C LEU A 278 2.85 -13.20 -20.61
N GLY A 279 2.73 -12.05 -21.30
CA GLY A 279 1.99 -11.95 -22.55
C GLY A 279 2.53 -12.85 -23.67
N GLU A 280 3.86 -12.97 -23.80
CA GLU A 280 4.50 -13.92 -24.74
C GLU A 280 4.15 -15.38 -24.42
N LEU A 281 3.93 -15.70 -23.14
CA LEU A 281 3.44 -17.01 -22.68
C LEU A 281 1.92 -17.18 -22.82
N ARG A 282 1.22 -16.18 -23.40
CA ARG A 282 -0.25 -16.11 -23.49
C ARG A 282 -0.96 -16.08 -22.13
N VAL A 283 -0.28 -15.58 -21.11
CA VAL A 283 -0.84 -15.38 -19.76
C VAL A 283 -1.32 -13.93 -19.62
N SER A 284 -2.62 -13.76 -19.36
CA SER A 284 -3.22 -12.44 -19.14
C SER A 284 -2.83 -11.88 -17.77
N SER A 285 -2.55 -10.58 -17.72
CA SER A 285 -2.34 -9.84 -16.47
C SER A 285 -2.99 -8.46 -16.56
N THR A 286 -3.41 -7.93 -15.42
CA THR A 286 -3.99 -6.57 -15.34
C THR A 286 -2.95 -5.49 -15.65
N GLU A 287 -3.41 -4.30 -16.03
CA GLU A 287 -2.56 -3.11 -16.16
C GLU A 287 -2.16 -2.56 -14.79
N SER A 288 -1.07 -3.10 -14.25
CA SER A 288 -0.59 -2.69 -12.94
C SER A 288 0.19 -1.37 -12.99
N HIS A 289 -0.15 -0.48 -12.06
CA HIS A 289 0.57 0.75 -11.72
C HIS A 289 1.17 0.71 -10.30
N ALA A 290 1.28 -0.48 -9.68
CA ALA A 290 1.85 -0.70 -8.36
C ALA A 290 3.21 -1.45 -8.42
N ASN A 291 3.76 -1.92 -7.30
CA ASN A 291 4.98 -2.75 -7.27
C ASN A 291 4.71 -4.26 -7.37
N PHE A 292 3.66 -4.66 -8.08
CA PHE A 292 3.24 -6.04 -8.25
C PHE A 292 2.51 -6.23 -9.58
N VAL A 293 2.27 -7.47 -9.98
CA VAL A 293 1.42 -7.87 -11.11
C VAL A 293 0.33 -8.80 -10.58
N TYR A 294 -0.87 -8.73 -11.16
CA TYR A 294 -1.96 -9.63 -10.84
C TYR A 294 -2.38 -10.44 -12.06
N LEU A 295 -2.50 -11.75 -11.86
CA LEU A 295 -3.04 -12.69 -12.82
C LEU A 295 -4.47 -13.03 -12.38
N PRO A 296 -5.49 -12.64 -13.16
CA PRO A 296 -6.86 -13.05 -12.90
C PRO A 296 -7.02 -14.57 -12.99
N PRO A 297 -8.08 -15.14 -12.39
CA PRO A 297 -8.42 -16.55 -12.54
C PRO A 297 -8.47 -17.00 -14.02
N SER A 298 -7.93 -18.18 -14.32
CA SER A 298 -7.85 -18.71 -15.71
C SER A 298 -8.28 -20.18 -15.81
N GLY A 299 -9.36 -20.55 -15.12
CA GLY A 299 -9.91 -21.92 -15.12
C GLY A 299 -9.23 -22.87 -14.11
N LYS A 300 -7.88 -22.86 -14.04
CA LYS A 300 -7.12 -23.49 -12.94
C LYS A 300 -6.55 -22.42 -11.99
N PRO A 301 -6.46 -22.68 -10.69
CA PRO A 301 -5.82 -21.77 -9.73
C PRO A 301 -4.34 -21.54 -10.04
N TRP A 302 -3.91 -20.29 -10.16
CA TRP A 302 -2.51 -19.96 -10.42
C TRP A 302 -1.53 -20.43 -9.34
N ARG A 303 -2.02 -20.67 -8.11
CA ARG A 303 -1.19 -21.17 -7.01
C ARG A 303 -0.44 -22.46 -7.35
N GLU A 304 -1.06 -23.32 -8.16
CA GLU A 304 -0.51 -24.62 -8.57
C GLU A 304 0.79 -24.45 -9.35
N ALA A 305 0.90 -23.39 -10.15
CA ALA A 305 2.11 -23.08 -10.92
C ALA A 305 3.34 -22.80 -10.04
N PHE A 306 3.15 -22.45 -8.77
CA PHE A 306 4.21 -22.08 -7.83
C PHE A 306 4.51 -23.18 -6.80
N GLU A 307 3.76 -24.28 -6.78
CA GLU A 307 3.98 -25.38 -5.84
C GLU A 307 5.37 -26.02 -6.04
N GLY A 308 6.06 -26.28 -4.93
CA GLY A 308 7.42 -26.84 -4.94
C GLY A 308 8.53 -25.89 -5.43
N THR A 309 8.22 -24.65 -5.84
CA THR A 309 9.21 -23.69 -6.34
C THR A 309 9.87 -22.83 -5.26
N GLY A 310 9.26 -22.76 -4.07
CA GLY A 310 9.66 -21.86 -2.99
C GLY A 310 9.18 -20.40 -3.16
N LEU A 311 8.60 -20.03 -4.32
CA LEU A 311 8.03 -18.71 -4.54
C LEU A 311 6.83 -18.47 -3.63
N GLN A 312 6.92 -17.43 -2.81
CA GLN A 312 5.87 -17.00 -1.91
C GLN A 312 5.04 -15.94 -2.62
N VAL A 313 3.89 -16.32 -3.18
CA VAL A 313 2.97 -15.42 -3.89
C VAL A 313 1.67 -15.25 -3.11
N ARG A 314 0.92 -14.17 -3.36
CA ARG A 314 -0.39 -13.97 -2.71
C ARG A 314 -1.50 -14.55 -3.59
N SER A 315 -2.11 -15.64 -3.15
CA SER A 315 -3.23 -16.29 -3.85
C SER A 315 -4.58 -15.82 -3.31
N TYR A 316 -5.59 -15.85 -4.18
CA TYR A 316 -6.98 -15.48 -3.87
C TYR A 316 -7.90 -16.69 -4.05
N SER A 317 -9.05 -16.69 -3.36
CA SER A 317 -9.99 -17.81 -3.35
C SER A 317 -10.63 -18.09 -4.71
N ASP A 318 -10.68 -17.09 -5.59
CA ASP A 318 -11.15 -17.21 -6.96
C ASP A 318 -10.12 -17.86 -7.91
N GLY A 319 -8.91 -18.17 -7.42
CA GLY A 319 -7.82 -18.74 -8.21
C GLY A 319 -6.86 -17.70 -8.81
N GLY A 320 -7.10 -16.40 -8.59
CA GLY A 320 -6.19 -15.33 -8.97
C GLY A 320 -4.93 -15.30 -8.11
N VAL A 321 -3.86 -14.67 -8.61
CA VAL A 321 -2.61 -14.49 -7.87
C VAL A 321 -2.04 -13.08 -8.06
N ARG A 322 -1.54 -12.49 -6.97
CA ARG A 322 -0.75 -11.27 -6.97
C ARG A 322 0.70 -11.60 -6.68
N ILE A 323 1.60 -11.09 -7.51
CA ILE A 323 3.03 -11.37 -7.49
C ILE A 323 3.75 -10.03 -7.31
N SER A 324 4.40 -9.82 -6.18
CA SER A 324 5.25 -8.65 -5.99
C SER A 324 6.41 -8.65 -7.00
N VAL A 325 6.76 -7.47 -7.50
CA VAL A 325 7.86 -7.31 -8.45
C VAL A 325 9.17 -7.19 -7.66
N GLY A 326 9.96 -8.26 -7.72
CA GLY A 326 11.30 -8.31 -7.15
C GLY A 326 12.38 -7.78 -8.10
N ALA A 327 13.62 -8.25 -7.91
CA ALA A 327 14.70 -8.06 -8.86
C ALA A 327 14.59 -9.06 -10.04
N ARG A 328 15.43 -8.92 -11.07
CA ARG A 328 15.40 -9.80 -12.27
C ARG A 328 15.42 -11.29 -11.94
N ARG A 329 16.16 -11.71 -10.91
CA ARG A 329 16.18 -13.10 -10.44
C ARG A 329 14.79 -13.60 -9.99
N SER A 330 14.00 -12.77 -9.30
CA SER A 330 12.63 -13.06 -8.90
C SER A 330 11.73 -13.20 -10.12
N THR A 331 11.83 -12.27 -11.07
CA THR A 331 11.09 -12.32 -12.34
C THR A 331 11.40 -13.57 -13.15
N THR A 332 12.67 -13.95 -13.27
CA THR A 332 13.08 -15.17 -13.96
C THR A 332 12.48 -16.41 -13.29
N ALA A 333 12.50 -16.49 -11.94
CA ALA A 333 11.90 -17.59 -11.20
C ALA A 333 10.38 -17.69 -11.44
N VAL A 334 9.67 -16.56 -11.39
CA VAL A 334 8.23 -16.49 -11.68
C VAL A 334 7.92 -16.96 -13.10
N LEU A 335 8.67 -16.49 -14.10
CA LEU A 335 8.46 -16.88 -15.49
C LEU A 335 8.78 -18.35 -15.74
N ALA A 336 9.78 -18.92 -15.07
CA ALA A 336 10.08 -20.35 -15.14
C ALA A 336 8.95 -21.20 -14.54
N ALA A 337 8.42 -20.80 -13.39
CA ALA A 337 7.31 -21.48 -12.72
C ALA A 337 6.05 -21.51 -13.60
N ILE A 338 5.63 -20.34 -14.09
CA ILE A 338 4.47 -20.20 -14.97
C ILE A 338 4.68 -20.91 -16.32
N GLY A 339 5.86 -20.78 -16.91
CA GLY A 339 6.19 -21.40 -18.20
C GLY A 339 6.10 -22.93 -18.16
N LYS A 340 6.55 -23.56 -17.06
CA LYS A 340 6.39 -25.02 -16.85
C LYS A 340 4.92 -25.42 -16.75
N SER A 341 4.13 -24.68 -15.98
CA SER A 341 2.71 -24.96 -15.78
C SER A 341 1.91 -24.86 -17.09
N VAL A 342 2.10 -23.79 -17.86
CA VAL A 342 1.41 -23.59 -19.15
C VAL A 342 1.92 -24.55 -20.24
N GLY A 343 3.20 -24.95 -20.17
CA GLY A 343 3.79 -25.91 -21.10
C GLY A 343 3.36 -27.35 -20.86
N ALA A 344 3.02 -27.74 -19.63
CA ALA A 344 2.53 -29.07 -19.29
C ALA A 344 1.09 -29.35 -19.79
N ASP A 345 0.33 -28.30 -20.09
CA ASP A 345 -1.05 -28.37 -20.60
C ASP A 345 -1.13 -28.38 -22.16
N ARG A 346 0.00 -28.46 -22.87
CA ARG A 346 0.09 -28.55 -24.34
C ARG A 346 0.59 -29.90 -24.81
#